data_AF-A0AA39T4G4-F1
#
_entry.id   AF-A0AA39T4G4-F1
#
_cell.length_a   1.000
_cell.length_b   1.000
_cell.length_c   1.000
_cell.angle_alpha   90.00
_cell.angle_beta   90.00
_cell.angle_gamma   90.00
#
_symmetry.space_group_name_H-M   'P 1'
#
loop_
_entity.id
_entity.type
_entity.pdbx_description
1 polymer ?
#
loop_
_entity_poly.entity_id
_entity_poly.type
_entity_poly.pdbx_seq_one_letter_code
_entity_poly.pdbx_strand_id
1 'polypeptide(L)'
;MKKWMGEFKKYLTTIYPALESSSDGLGVVDELKAAVCENISLYMEVNEEEFQGYLNDFALAVWTLLGNVSQSSARDILAVTAIKFLTTVSTSVHYTLFSGEGVIPLICQSIVIPNVRLRHEDEELFEMNYGIATNYKQKVTEIVPVLIQTLLSSFAANPVGNWKDKDCAIYLVVSLATKKAGVTYVSSDVVDVQSFFTSVIVTELQGQDVNAFPMLKAGALKFFTMFRSQIPKPLAFQLFPDLVRFLGAESNVVHSYAASCLEKFFLVKDEGGRARYDSADITPYLPVLMTNLFNAMKFPESEENQYLMKCIMRILGVAEISTEVAGPCISGLTSILNEVCKNPKNPIFNLYLFESVVVLGMPEGSLSNITF
;
A
#
# COMPACT_ATOMS: atom_id res chain seq x y z
N MET A 1 3.03 30.58 -27.89
CA MET A 1 3.70 29.80 -26.83
C MET A 1 4.77 30.58 -26.04
N LYS A 2 5.82 31.13 -26.68
CA LYS A 2 6.98 31.76 -26.00
C LYS A 2 6.67 32.75 -24.86
N LYS A 3 5.70 33.67 -25.05
CA LYS A 3 5.32 34.65 -24.00
C LYS A 3 4.76 33.97 -22.74
N TRP A 4 3.84 33.02 -22.92
CA TRP A 4 3.23 32.28 -21.82
C TRP A 4 4.24 31.39 -21.08
N MET A 5 5.13 30.71 -21.81
CA MET A 5 6.19 29.90 -21.19
C MET A 5 7.16 30.73 -20.34
N GLY A 6 7.46 31.95 -20.77
CA GLY A 6 8.25 32.89 -19.95
C GLY A 6 7.56 33.25 -18.64
N GLU A 7 6.27 33.58 -18.67
CA GLU A 7 5.50 33.92 -17.47
C GLU A 7 5.28 32.71 -16.55
N PHE A 8 4.98 31.53 -17.10
CA PHE A 8 4.85 30.30 -16.32
C PHE A 8 6.14 29.95 -15.58
N LYS A 9 7.30 30.04 -16.24
CA LYS A 9 8.59 29.82 -15.59
C LYS A 9 8.81 30.82 -14.45
N LYS A 10 8.42 32.08 -14.66
CA LYS A 10 8.51 33.13 -13.65
C LYS A 10 7.61 32.83 -12.44
N TYR A 11 6.35 32.45 -12.64
CA TYR A 11 5.44 32.07 -11.55
C TYR A 11 5.95 30.87 -10.75
N LEU A 12 6.57 29.91 -11.42
CA LEU A 12 7.08 28.71 -10.75
C LEU A 12 8.31 28.98 -9.88
N THR A 13 9.20 29.87 -10.33
CA THR A 13 10.52 30.13 -9.70
C THR A 13 10.52 31.33 -8.74
N THR A 14 9.56 32.23 -8.86
CA THR A 14 9.48 33.41 -7.99
C THR A 14 9.09 32.99 -6.57
N ILE A 15 9.79 33.59 -5.61
CA ILE A 15 9.44 33.55 -4.19
C ILE A 15 8.60 34.80 -3.90
N TYR A 16 7.53 34.65 -3.14
CA TYR A 16 6.63 35.74 -2.79
C TYR A 16 6.66 36.01 -1.27
N PRO A 17 7.71 36.66 -0.72
CA PRO A 17 7.90 36.75 0.74
C PRO A 17 6.72 37.38 1.48
N ALA A 18 6.04 38.35 0.85
CA ALA A 18 4.87 39.01 1.43
C ALA A 18 3.67 38.06 1.60
N LEU A 19 3.46 37.14 0.65
CA LEU A 19 2.34 36.18 0.68
C LEU A 19 2.70 34.93 1.48
N GLU A 20 3.93 34.44 1.33
CA GLU A 20 4.43 33.23 1.99
C GLU A 20 4.63 33.40 3.51
N SER A 21 4.53 34.64 4.02
CA SER A 21 4.56 34.93 5.47
C SER A 21 3.26 34.57 6.21
N SER A 22 2.19 34.26 5.47
CA SER A 22 0.87 33.90 6.02
C SER A 22 0.40 32.56 5.46
N SER A 23 -0.36 31.79 6.24
CA SER A 23 -0.91 30.49 5.79
C SER A 23 -1.79 30.64 4.55
N ASP A 24 -2.68 31.65 4.55
CA ASP A 24 -3.61 31.89 3.43
C ASP A 24 -2.86 32.33 2.17
N GLY A 25 -1.87 33.22 2.31
CA GLY A 25 -1.06 33.67 1.18
C GLY A 25 -0.15 32.58 0.62
N LEU A 26 0.37 31.68 1.47
CA LEU A 26 1.12 30.51 1.03
C LEU A 26 0.25 29.56 0.21
N GLY A 27 -0.99 29.32 0.64
CA GLY A 27 -1.96 28.50 -0.11
C GLY A 27 -2.22 29.03 -1.52
N VAL A 28 -2.40 30.34 -1.68
CA VAL A 28 -2.58 30.98 -3.00
C VAL A 28 -1.34 30.82 -3.89
N VAL A 29 -0.14 30.95 -3.32
CA VAL A 29 1.12 30.73 -4.06
C VAL A 29 1.23 29.26 -4.51
N ASP A 30 0.78 28.33 -3.67
CA ASP A 30 0.78 26.90 -3.98
C ASP A 30 -0.22 26.54 -5.06
N GLU A 31 -1.44 27.06 -5.00
CA GLU A 31 -2.44 26.92 -6.05
C GLU A 31 -1.94 27.46 -7.39
N LEU A 32 -1.29 28.62 -7.39
CA LEU A 32 -0.69 29.19 -8.61
C LEU A 32 0.37 28.26 -9.19
N LYS A 33 1.30 27.77 -8.37
CA LYS A 33 2.39 26.89 -8.82
C LYS A 33 1.84 25.53 -9.27
N ALA A 34 0.82 25.00 -8.60
CA ALA A 34 0.14 23.77 -8.98
C ALA A 34 -0.56 23.92 -10.33
N ALA A 35 -1.32 25.00 -10.53
CA ALA A 35 -1.96 25.30 -11.81
C ALA A 35 -0.94 25.43 -12.95
N VAL A 36 0.23 26.03 -12.69
CA VAL A 36 1.32 26.06 -13.68
C VAL A 36 1.81 24.64 -13.99
N CYS A 37 2.04 23.79 -12.98
CA CYS A 37 2.43 22.39 -13.17
C CYS A 37 1.41 21.56 -13.97
N GLU A 38 0.11 21.78 -13.76
CA GLU A 38 -0.95 21.15 -14.56
C GLU A 38 -0.91 21.59 -16.03
N ASN A 39 -0.78 22.89 -16.26
CA ASN A 39 -0.71 23.44 -17.61
C ASN A 39 0.50 22.90 -18.38
N ILE A 40 1.69 22.89 -17.78
CA ILE A 40 2.89 22.36 -18.45
C ILE A 40 2.80 20.85 -18.68
N SER A 41 2.13 20.10 -17.79
CA SER A 41 1.81 18.68 -18.02
C SER A 41 0.92 18.50 -19.23
N LEU A 42 -0.15 19.30 -19.36
CA LEU A 42 -1.04 19.26 -20.52
C LEU A 42 -0.32 19.64 -21.82
N TYR A 43 0.57 20.63 -21.79
CA TYR A 43 1.39 20.97 -22.95
C TYR A 43 2.34 19.84 -23.35
N MET A 44 2.91 19.13 -22.39
CA MET A 44 3.73 17.96 -22.63
C MET A 44 2.93 16.81 -23.26
N GLU A 45 1.68 16.58 -22.82
CA GLU A 45 0.83 15.50 -23.33
C GLU A 45 0.20 15.81 -24.69
N VAL A 46 -0.21 17.06 -24.93
CA VAL A 46 -1.00 17.44 -26.11
C VAL A 46 -0.16 18.09 -27.20
N ASN A 47 0.88 18.85 -26.84
CA ASN A 47 1.64 19.72 -27.74
C ASN A 47 3.17 19.53 -27.57
N GLU A 48 3.62 18.28 -27.43
CA GLU A 48 5.02 17.91 -27.16
C GLU A 48 6.03 18.60 -28.10
N GLU A 49 5.77 18.60 -29.41
CA GLU A 49 6.70 19.14 -30.43
C GLU A 49 7.03 20.62 -30.22
N GLU A 50 6.04 21.43 -29.80
CA GLU A 50 6.24 22.85 -29.53
C GLU A 50 6.82 23.09 -28.14
N PHE A 51 6.52 22.21 -27.18
CA PHE A 51 6.92 22.34 -25.78
C PHE A 51 8.36 21.86 -25.50
N GLN A 52 8.89 20.92 -26.30
CA GLN A 52 10.21 20.31 -26.09
C GLN A 52 11.34 21.32 -25.88
N GLY A 53 11.28 22.48 -26.55
CA GLY A 53 12.29 23.55 -26.44
C GLY A 53 12.34 24.23 -25.07
N TYR A 54 11.28 24.11 -24.26
CA TYR A 54 11.18 24.66 -22.91
C TYR A 54 11.30 23.59 -21.82
N LEU A 55 11.24 22.31 -22.21
CA LEU A 55 11.09 21.18 -21.30
C LEU A 55 12.22 21.08 -20.27
N ASN A 56 13.48 21.23 -20.70
CA ASN A 56 14.65 21.22 -19.81
C ASN A 56 14.53 22.25 -18.68
N ASP A 57 14.14 23.47 -19.03
CA ASP A 57 14.01 24.58 -18.09
C ASP A 57 12.90 24.34 -17.07
N PHE A 58 11.76 23.83 -17.53
CA PHE A 58 10.62 23.51 -16.66
C PHE A 58 10.91 22.31 -15.77
N ALA A 59 11.55 21.26 -16.29
CA ALA A 59 11.97 20.11 -15.51
C ALA A 59 12.88 20.53 -14.35
N LEU A 60 13.88 21.40 -14.61
CA LEU A 60 14.78 21.90 -13.58
C LEU A 60 14.11 22.85 -12.57
N ALA A 61 13.14 23.65 -13.02
CA ALA A 61 12.38 24.54 -12.15
C ALA A 61 11.45 23.76 -11.21
N VAL A 62 10.71 22.77 -11.75
CA VAL A 62 9.84 21.87 -10.96
C VAL A 62 10.66 21.00 -10.01
N TRP A 63 11.84 20.56 -10.46
CA TRP A 63 12.81 19.87 -9.62
C TRP A 63 13.21 20.69 -8.39
N THR A 64 13.62 21.95 -8.60
CA THR A 64 14.02 22.86 -7.52
C THR A 64 12.85 23.15 -6.57
N LEU A 65 11.64 23.26 -7.12
CA LEU A 65 10.42 23.44 -6.34
C LEU A 65 10.18 22.24 -5.40
N LEU A 66 10.22 21.01 -5.93
CA LEU A 66 9.99 19.80 -5.13
C LEU A 66 11.01 19.63 -4.00
N GLY A 67 12.28 19.99 -4.22
CA GLY A 67 13.30 19.97 -3.17
C GLY A 67 12.99 20.87 -1.97
N ASN A 68 12.24 21.96 -2.17
CA ASN A 68 11.84 22.89 -1.11
C ASN A 68 10.48 22.54 -0.49
N VAL A 69 9.60 21.90 -1.26
CA VAL A 69 8.21 21.59 -0.86
C VAL A 69 8.12 20.28 -0.09
N SER A 70 8.96 19.28 -0.41
CA SER A 70 8.86 17.90 0.09
C SER A 70 9.09 17.71 1.61
N GLN A 71 9.35 18.78 2.36
CA GLN A 71 9.51 18.75 3.82
C GLN A 71 8.27 19.20 4.60
N SER A 72 7.21 19.67 3.93
CA SER A 72 5.98 20.16 4.57
C SER A 72 4.75 19.40 4.10
N SER A 73 4.05 18.74 5.03
CA SER A 73 2.77 18.06 4.76
C SER A 73 1.63 19.00 4.37
N ALA A 74 1.80 20.32 4.55
CA ALA A 74 0.78 21.30 4.18
C ALA A 74 0.73 21.59 2.67
N ARG A 75 1.71 21.11 1.90
CA ARG A 75 1.88 21.43 0.47
C ARG A 75 1.73 20.20 -0.43
N ASP A 76 1.01 19.19 0.04
CA ASP A 76 0.89 17.88 -0.63
C ASP A 76 0.28 18.00 -2.03
N ILE A 77 -0.72 18.86 -2.24
CA ILE A 77 -1.33 19.09 -3.57
C ILE A 77 -0.27 19.57 -4.57
N LEU A 78 0.54 20.56 -4.20
CA LEU A 78 1.60 21.06 -5.07
C LEU A 78 2.66 20.00 -5.35
N ALA A 79 3.04 19.22 -4.32
CA ALA A 79 4.01 18.14 -4.47
C ALA A 79 3.49 17.05 -5.43
N VAL A 80 2.24 16.63 -5.30
CA VAL A 80 1.61 15.63 -6.17
C VAL A 80 1.57 16.11 -7.62
N THR A 81 1.12 17.34 -7.88
CA THR A 81 1.04 17.88 -9.24
C THR A 81 2.42 18.03 -9.89
N ALA A 82 3.42 18.46 -9.12
CA ALA A 82 4.80 18.56 -9.58
C ALA A 82 5.42 17.18 -9.88
N ILE A 83 5.16 16.17 -9.03
CA ILE A 83 5.59 14.78 -9.29
C ILE A 83 4.89 14.22 -10.53
N LYS A 84 3.60 14.50 -10.73
CA LYS A 84 2.87 14.09 -11.92
C LYS A 84 3.53 14.60 -13.19
N PHE A 85 3.91 15.88 -13.24
CA PHE A 85 4.66 16.44 -14.36
C PHE A 85 5.98 15.68 -14.62
N LEU A 86 6.82 15.51 -13.58
CA LEU A 86 8.09 14.78 -13.74
C LEU A 86 7.88 13.32 -14.16
N THR A 87 6.78 12.70 -13.71
CA THR A 87 6.38 11.36 -14.11
C THR A 87 6.06 11.33 -15.61
N THR A 88 5.22 12.24 -16.10
CA THR A 88 4.89 12.38 -17.53
C THR A 88 6.16 12.53 -18.38
N VAL A 89 7.11 13.36 -17.95
CA VAL A 89 8.40 13.53 -18.66
C VAL A 89 9.25 12.26 -18.60
N SER A 90 9.25 11.55 -17.46
CA SER A 90 10.01 10.31 -17.30
C SER A 90 9.48 9.17 -18.17
N THR A 91 8.19 9.19 -18.49
CA THR A 91 7.51 8.19 -19.33
C THR A 91 7.55 8.50 -20.82
N SER A 92 7.92 9.73 -21.21
CA SER A 92 7.97 10.17 -22.61
C SER A 92 9.31 9.85 -23.28
N VAL A 93 9.44 10.20 -24.57
CA VAL A 93 10.71 10.08 -25.32
C VAL A 93 11.83 10.95 -24.74
N HIS A 94 11.47 11.94 -23.91
CA HIS A 94 12.40 12.83 -23.23
C HIS A 94 12.89 12.27 -21.88
N TYR A 95 12.66 10.98 -21.59
CA TYR A 95 13.13 10.36 -20.36
C TYR A 95 14.60 10.69 -20.10
N THR A 96 15.46 10.71 -21.12
CA THR A 96 16.91 10.99 -21.06
C THR A 96 17.31 12.28 -20.34
N LEU A 97 16.39 13.21 -20.11
CA LEU A 97 16.58 14.37 -19.22
C LEU A 97 17.01 13.97 -17.80
N PHE A 98 16.58 12.80 -17.33
CA PHE A 98 16.97 12.25 -16.03
C PHE A 98 18.16 11.28 -16.11
N SER A 99 18.80 11.16 -17.27
CA SER A 99 19.93 10.23 -17.48
C SER A 99 21.25 10.74 -16.92
N GLY A 100 21.33 12.02 -16.52
CA GLY A 100 22.50 12.62 -15.89
C GLY A 100 22.96 11.83 -14.65
N GLU A 101 24.27 11.77 -14.46
CA GLU A 101 24.87 11.10 -13.31
C GLU A 101 24.43 11.80 -12.01
N GLY A 102 23.99 11.03 -11.01
CA GLY A 102 23.52 11.57 -9.73
C GLY A 102 22.09 12.12 -9.69
N VAL A 103 21.41 12.30 -10.83
CA VAL A 103 20.04 12.84 -10.88
C VAL A 103 19.02 11.89 -10.23
N ILE A 104 19.06 10.60 -10.57
CA ILE A 104 18.13 9.59 -10.01
C ILE A 104 18.33 9.36 -8.51
N PRO A 105 19.57 9.21 -7.99
CA PRO A 105 19.80 9.16 -6.55
C PRO A 105 19.18 10.35 -5.82
N LEU A 106 19.34 11.55 -6.39
CA LEU A 106 18.79 12.78 -5.84
C LEU A 106 17.24 12.78 -5.91
N ILE A 107 16.64 12.32 -7.01
CA ILE A 107 15.17 12.12 -7.11
C ILE A 107 14.69 11.21 -5.99
N CYS A 108 15.35 10.07 -5.79
CA CYS A 108 14.97 9.13 -4.75
C CYS A 108 15.09 9.74 -3.35
N GLN A 109 16.18 10.46 -3.06
CA GLN A 109 16.44 11.02 -1.72
C GLN A 109 15.62 12.27 -1.40
N SER A 110 15.47 13.19 -2.35
CA SER A 110 14.84 14.51 -2.12
C SER A 110 13.35 14.53 -2.41
N ILE A 111 12.84 13.57 -3.19
CA ILE A 111 11.44 13.53 -3.62
C ILE A 111 10.79 12.23 -3.17
N VAL A 112 11.28 11.07 -3.60
CA VAL A 112 10.57 9.80 -3.34
C VAL A 112 10.51 9.50 -1.84
N ILE A 113 11.64 9.53 -1.12
CA ILE A 113 11.66 9.19 0.31
C ILE A 113 10.82 10.15 1.16
N PRO A 114 10.96 11.48 1.07
CA PRO A 114 10.16 12.39 1.90
C PRO A 114 8.67 12.25 1.61
N ASN A 115 8.26 12.13 0.35
CA ASN A 115 6.86 11.96 -0.02
C ASN A 115 6.29 10.59 0.40
N VAL A 116 7.08 9.51 0.35
CA VAL A 116 6.67 8.20 0.86
C VAL A 116 6.54 8.21 2.39
N ARG A 117 7.39 8.95 3.11
CA ARG A 117 7.32 9.10 4.59
C ARG A 117 6.13 9.93 5.08
N LEU A 118 5.62 10.84 4.25
CA LEU A 118 4.57 11.81 4.62
C LEU A 118 3.14 11.29 4.45
N ARG A 119 2.93 10.21 3.70
CA ARG A 119 1.58 9.74 3.32
C ARG A 119 0.99 8.86 4.40
N HIS A 120 0.23 9.47 5.29
CA HIS A 120 -0.55 8.77 6.30
C HIS A 120 -1.89 8.22 5.78
N GLU A 121 -2.38 8.64 4.60
CA GLU A 121 -3.79 8.39 4.23
C GLU A 121 -4.07 7.87 2.80
N ASP A 122 -3.19 8.02 1.79
CA ASP A 122 -3.61 7.78 0.39
C ASP A 122 -2.97 6.57 -0.33
N GLU A 123 -3.83 5.62 -0.71
CA GLU A 123 -3.52 4.44 -1.53
C GLU A 123 -3.25 4.80 -3.02
N GLU A 124 -3.77 5.94 -3.51
CA GLU A 124 -3.71 6.36 -4.93
C GLU A 124 -2.28 6.69 -5.43
N LEU A 125 -1.36 6.96 -4.52
CA LEU A 125 0.03 7.29 -4.84
C LEU A 125 0.91 6.07 -5.16
N PHE A 126 0.34 4.87 -5.05
CA PHE A 126 0.92 3.59 -5.46
C PHE A 126 1.32 3.58 -6.95
N GLU A 127 0.51 4.19 -7.83
CA GLU A 127 0.76 4.13 -9.28
C GLU A 127 1.71 5.22 -9.79
N MET A 128 1.75 6.39 -9.16
CA MET A 128 2.54 7.53 -9.66
C MET A 128 4.06 7.32 -9.50
N ASN A 129 4.51 6.73 -8.40
CA ASN A 129 5.93 6.43 -8.18
C ASN A 129 6.46 5.31 -9.10
N TYR A 130 5.57 4.47 -9.65
CA TYR A 130 5.91 3.38 -10.56
C TYR A 130 6.34 3.87 -11.96
N GLY A 131 5.84 5.03 -12.40
CA GLY A 131 6.14 5.59 -13.73
C GLY A 131 7.62 5.90 -13.94
N ILE A 132 8.27 6.56 -12.96
CA ILE A 132 9.71 6.89 -13.03
C ILE A 132 10.57 5.62 -13.01
N ALA A 133 10.17 4.61 -12.23
CA ALA A 133 10.93 3.36 -12.11
C ALA A 133 10.88 2.49 -13.38
N THR A 134 9.85 2.66 -14.23
CA THR A 134 9.65 1.80 -15.41
C THR A 134 10.72 2.02 -16.48
N ASN A 135 11.05 3.28 -16.80
CA ASN A 135 12.09 3.61 -17.79
C ASN A 135 13.50 3.64 -17.21
N TYR A 136 13.64 3.67 -15.88
CA TYR A 136 14.93 3.72 -15.17
C TYR A 136 15.22 2.47 -14.36
N LYS A 137 14.57 1.36 -14.67
CA LYS A 137 14.60 0.12 -13.87
C LYS A 137 16.01 -0.28 -13.44
N GLN A 138 16.98 -0.24 -14.36
CA GLN A 138 18.36 -0.63 -14.05
C GLN A 138 19.02 0.30 -13.02
N LYS A 139 18.98 1.62 -13.23
CA LYS A 139 19.55 2.60 -12.29
C LYS A 139 18.85 2.57 -10.94
N VAL A 140 17.51 2.45 -10.93
CA VAL A 140 16.72 2.33 -9.69
C VAL A 140 17.09 1.06 -8.93
N THR A 141 17.29 -0.06 -9.64
CA THR A 141 17.68 -1.34 -9.03
C THR A 141 19.08 -1.29 -8.41
N GLU A 142 19.97 -0.44 -8.90
CA GLU A 142 21.31 -0.23 -8.33
C GLU A 142 21.29 0.68 -7.09
N ILE A 143 20.44 1.71 -7.08
CA ILE A 143 20.41 2.74 -6.02
C ILE A 143 19.57 2.31 -4.81
N VAL A 144 18.41 1.72 -5.06
CA VAL A 144 17.43 1.41 -4.03
C VAL A 144 17.96 0.48 -2.93
N PRO A 145 18.78 -0.56 -3.21
CA PRO A 145 19.33 -1.41 -2.15
C PRO A 145 20.16 -0.61 -1.13
N VAL A 146 20.94 0.37 -1.59
CA VAL A 146 21.74 1.26 -0.73
C VAL A 146 20.84 2.17 0.11
N LEU A 147 19.77 2.69 -0.48
CA LEU A 147 18.78 3.51 0.24
C LEU A 147 18.06 2.69 1.33
N ILE A 148 17.64 1.47 1.01
CA ILE A 148 17.04 0.55 1.98
C ILE A 148 17.98 0.33 3.17
N GLN A 149 19.26 0.05 2.93
CA GLN A 149 20.24 -0.13 4.01
C GLN A 149 20.43 1.13 4.87
N THR A 150 20.41 2.30 4.23
CA THR A 150 20.50 3.59 4.94
C THR A 150 19.29 3.80 5.85
N LEU A 151 18.08 3.54 5.35
CA LEU A 151 16.83 3.64 6.11
C LEU A 151 16.78 2.65 7.28
N LEU A 152 17.19 1.40 7.06
CA LEU A 152 17.24 0.38 8.11
C LEU A 152 18.28 0.72 9.18
N SER A 153 19.42 1.31 8.80
CA SER A 153 20.44 1.79 9.74
C SER A 153 19.93 2.96 10.58
N SER A 154 19.20 3.89 9.96
CA SER A 154 18.52 5.00 10.66
C SER A 154 17.50 4.48 11.68
N PHE A 155 16.69 3.48 11.29
CA PHE A 155 15.78 2.81 12.20
C PHE A 155 16.51 2.16 13.38
N ALA A 156 17.59 1.43 13.13
CA ALA A 156 18.36 0.76 14.18
C ALA A 156 18.94 1.73 15.22
N ALA A 157 19.22 2.98 14.83
CA ALA A 157 19.70 4.01 15.76
C ALA A 157 18.63 4.52 16.73
N ASN A 158 17.36 4.58 16.32
CA ASN A 158 16.24 4.97 17.18
C ASN A 158 14.91 4.35 16.70
N PRO A 159 14.59 3.12 17.10
CA PRO A 159 13.41 2.41 16.59
C PRO A 159 12.09 3.13 16.85
N VAL A 160 11.95 3.81 17.99
CA VAL A 160 10.72 4.51 18.37
C VAL A 160 10.55 5.83 17.61
N GLY A 161 11.64 6.56 17.36
CA GLY A 161 11.61 7.81 16.59
C GLY A 161 11.58 7.61 15.08
N ASN A 162 12.26 6.56 14.59
CA ASN A 162 12.54 6.35 13.17
C ASN A 162 11.79 5.15 12.57
N TRP A 163 10.67 4.73 13.17
CA TRP A 163 9.83 3.64 12.65
C TRP A 163 9.39 3.90 11.20
N LYS A 164 9.17 5.17 10.82
CA LYS A 164 8.82 5.60 9.46
C LYS A 164 9.91 5.25 8.43
N ASP A 165 11.16 5.18 8.86
CA ASP A 165 12.28 4.86 7.97
C ASP A 165 12.24 3.39 7.58
N LYS A 166 11.93 2.51 8.55
CA LYS A 166 11.73 1.08 8.30
C LYS A 166 10.49 0.84 7.45
N ASP A 167 9.40 1.55 7.73
CA ASP A 167 8.16 1.46 6.93
C ASP A 167 8.42 1.88 5.47
N CYS A 168 9.12 3.00 5.27
CA CYS A 168 9.55 3.45 3.95
C CYS A 168 10.42 2.41 3.23
N ALA A 169 11.36 1.77 3.94
CA ALA A 169 12.18 0.71 3.36
C ALA A 169 11.35 -0.49 2.89
N ILE A 170 10.36 -0.93 3.68
CA ILE A 170 9.43 -2.00 3.30
C ILE A 170 8.60 -1.57 2.09
N TYR A 171 8.06 -0.35 2.10
CA TYR A 171 7.27 0.20 1.02
C TYR A 171 8.04 0.23 -0.31
N LEU A 172 9.31 0.66 -0.29
CA LEU A 172 10.16 0.67 -1.49
C LEU A 172 10.27 -0.72 -2.10
N VAL A 173 10.51 -1.77 -1.29
CA VAL A 173 10.58 -3.14 -1.81
C VAL A 173 9.24 -3.60 -2.41
N VAL A 174 8.12 -3.30 -1.74
CA VAL A 174 6.77 -3.66 -2.22
C VAL A 174 6.43 -2.93 -3.53
N SER A 175 6.77 -1.65 -3.65
CA SER A 175 6.51 -0.81 -4.83
C SER A 175 7.31 -1.21 -6.07
N LEU A 176 8.50 -1.78 -5.87
CA LEU A 176 9.41 -2.22 -6.94
C LEU A 176 9.32 -3.73 -7.22
N ALA A 177 8.34 -4.39 -6.61
CA ALA A 177 8.08 -5.79 -6.83
C ALA A 177 7.58 -5.99 -8.26
N THR A 178 8.17 -6.94 -8.99
CA THR A 178 7.81 -7.20 -10.39
C THR A 178 7.35 -8.64 -10.58
N LYS A 179 6.28 -8.80 -11.37
CA LYS A 179 5.84 -10.12 -11.83
C LYS A 179 6.64 -10.49 -13.08
N LYS A 180 7.55 -11.46 -12.96
CA LYS A 180 8.36 -11.92 -14.11
C LYS A 180 7.49 -12.71 -15.09
N ALA A 181 7.74 -12.50 -16.39
CA ALA A 181 7.07 -13.26 -17.45
C ALA A 181 7.33 -14.76 -17.27
N GLY A 182 6.27 -15.58 -17.39
CA GLY A 182 6.33 -17.03 -17.20
C GLY A 182 6.19 -17.51 -15.75
N VAL A 183 6.11 -16.60 -14.78
CA VAL A 183 6.01 -16.95 -13.36
C VAL A 183 4.70 -16.40 -12.77
N THR A 184 4.02 -17.21 -11.95
CA THR A 184 2.74 -16.83 -11.32
C THR A 184 2.92 -16.00 -10.05
N TYR A 185 4.14 -15.93 -9.51
CA TYR A 185 4.49 -15.18 -8.31
C TYR A 185 5.22 -13.86 -8.62
N VAL A 186 5.13 -12.93 -7.66
CA VAL A 186 5.82 -11.65 -7.66
C VAL A 186 7.24 -11.85 -7.15
N SER A 187 8.24 -11.20 -7.76
CA SER A 187 9.66 -11.24 -7.39
C SER A 187 10.20 -9.83 -7.11
N SER A 188 11.38 -9.74 -6.49
CA SER A 188 12.09 -8.48 -6.31
C SER A 188 13.46 -8.58 -6.97
N ASP A 189 13.85 -7.51 -7.69
CA ASP A 189 15.21 -7.39 -8.24
C ASP A 189 16.11 -6.55 -7.31
N VAL A 190 15.55 -5.91 -6.27
CA VAL A 190 16.28 -5.00 -5.36
C VAL A 190 16.75 -5.65 -4.06
N VAL A 191 16.09 -6.72 -3.62
CA VAL A 191 16.46 -7.42 -2.39
C VAL A 191 16.26 -8.92 -2.54
N ASP A 192 17.06 -9.70 -1.81
CA ASP A 192 16.74 -11.09 -1.54
C ASP A 192 15.51 -11.17 -0.63
N VAL A 193 14.38 -11.63 -1.19
CA VAL A 193 13.07 -11.60 -0.52
C VAL A 193 13.08 -12.44 0.76
N GLN A 194 13.74 -13.60 0.75
CA GLN A 194 13.74 -14.51 1.90
C GLN A 194 14.58 -13.96 3.06
N SER A 195 15.75 -13.39 2.77
CA SER A 195 16.62 -12.75 3.76
C SER A 195 15.97 -11.49 4.32
N PHE A 196 15.37 -10.65 3.45
CA PHE A 196 14.65 -9.46 3.87
C PHE A 196 13.43 -9.81 4.75
N PHE A 197 12.69 -10.85 4.37
CA PHE A 197 11.57 -11.34 5.17
C PHE A 197 12.01 -11.75 6.57
N THR A 198 13.07 -12.56 6.66
CA THR A 198 13.55 -13.11 7.95
C THR A 198 14.17 -12.03 8.85
N SER A 199 14.90 -11.07 8.28
CA SER A 199 15.62 -10.05 9.05
C SER A 199 14.80 -8.81 9.39
N VAL A 200 13.89 -8.41 8.50
CA VAL A 200 13.13 -7.16 8.63
C VAL A 200 11.68 -7.45 9.02
N ILE A 201 10.99 -8.29 8.25
CA ILE A 201 9.54 -8.47 8.36
C ILE A 201 9.16 -9.30 9.58
N VAL A 202 9.85 -10.42 9.83
CA VAL A 202 9.58 -11.30 10.98
C VAL A 202 9.66 -10.54 12.30
N THR A 203 10.65 -9.66 12.46
CA THR A 203 10.81 -8.84 13.67
C THR A 203 9.60 -7.94 13.94
N GLU A 204 8.92 -7.48 12.87
CA GLU A 204 7.72 -6.67 13.02
C GLU A 204 6.49 -7.53 13.32
N LEU A 205 6.36 -8.70 12.68
CA LEU A 205 5.23 -9.59 12.90
C LEU A 205 5.24 -10.20 14.30
N GLN A 206 6.41 -10.47 14.88
CA GLN A 206 6.55 -11.03 16.22
C GLN A 206 6.55 -9.99 17.35
N GLY A 207 6.42 -8.69 17.02
CA GLY A 207 6.33 -7.63 18.02
C GLY A 207 5.14 -7.85 18.95
N GLN A 208 5.36 -7.74 20.27
CA GLN A 208 4.34 -8.05 21.29
C GLN A 208 3.10 -7.16 21.19
N ASP A 209 3.30 -5.87 20.93
CA ASP A 209 2.21 -4.91 20.75
C ASP A 209 1.76 -4.87 19.28
N VAL A 210 0.53 -5.31 19.03
CA VAL A 210 -0.10 -5.28 17.70
C VAL A 210 -0.52 -3.87 17.29
N ASN A 211 -0.72 -2.97 18.24
CA ASN A 211 -1.17 -1.60 18.02
C ASN A 211 -0.01 -0.62 17.90
N ALA A 212 1.23 -1.04 18.24
CA ALA A 212 2.43 -0.23 18.05
C ALA A 212 2.74 -0.03 16.56
N PHE A 213 2.87 1.24 16.16
CA PHE A 213 3.18 1.68 14.80
C PHE A 213 2.32 0.99 13.73
N PRO A 214 0.99 1.23 13.70
CA PRO A 214 0.05 0.49 12.85
C PRO A 214 0.45 0.44 11.37
N MET A 215 0.98 1.54 10.82
CA MET A 215 1.42 1.60 9.42
C MET A 215 2.59 0.66 9.14
N LEU A 216 3.58 0.59 10.04
CA LEU A 216 4.70 -0.34 9.91
C LEU A 216 4.24 -1.81 9.95
N LYS A 217 3.27 -2.13 10.82
CA LYS A 217 2.66 -3.47 10.88
C LYS A 217 1.87 -3.79 9.61
N ALA A 218 1.08 -2.85 9.11
CA ALA A 218 0.35 -2.98 7.86
C ALA A 218 1.31 -3.18 6.67
N GLY A 219 2.41 -2.42 6.61
CA GLY A 219 3.47 -2.58 5.61
C GLY A 219 4.11 -3.97 5.65
N ALA A 220 4.40 -4.49 6.86
CA ALA A 220 4.92 -5.84 7.04
C ALA A 220 3.93 -6.93 6.57
N LEU A 221 2.65 -6.80 6.90
CA LEU A 221 1.58 -7.70 6.46
C LEU A 221 1.37 -7.64 4.94
N LYS A 222 1.45 -6.44 4.34
CA LYS A 222 1.38 -6.24 2.88
C LYS A 222 2.55 -6.91 2.18
N PHE A 223 3.78 -6.76 2.71
CA PHE A 223 4.95 -7.44 2.18
C PHE A 223 4.76 -8.96 2.18
N PHE A 224 4.36 -9.55 3.32
CA PHE A 224 4.10 -10.98 3.41
C PHE A 224 3.04 -11.39 2.38
N THR A 225 1.91 -10.69 2.36
CA THR A 225 0.84 -10.95 1.39
C THR A 225 1.36 -10.96 -0.04
N MET A 226 2.17 -9.99 -0.44
CA MET A 226 2.70 -9.89 -1.81
C MET A 226 3.69 -11.02 -2.15
N PHE A 227 4.61 -11.36 -1.25
CA PHE A 227 5.70 -12.30 -1.50
C PHE A 227 5.45 -13.73 -0.98
N ARG A 228 4.26 -14.02 -0.45
CA ARG A 228 3.84 -15.31 0.15
C ARG A 228 4.26 -16.58 -0.60
N SER A 229 4.26 -16.57 -1.94
CA SER A 229 4.63 -17.75 -2.73
C SER A 229 6.11 -18.12 -2.60
N GLN A 230 6.98 -17.13 -2.35
CA GLN A 230 8.42 -17.31 -2.17
C GLN A 230 8.81 -17.72 -0.74
N ILE A 231 7.89 -17.64 0.22
CA ILE A 231 8.17 -17.96 1.61
C ILE A 231 7.97 -19.47 1.83
N PRO A 232 8.96 -20.18 2.38
CA PRO A 232 8.84 -21.62 2.66
C PRO A 232 7.70 -21.93 3.62
N LYS A 233 6.95 -23.03 3.36
CA LYS A 233 5.81 -23.47 4.20
C LYS A 233 6.15 -23.51 5.70
N PRO A 234 7.30 -24.07 6.17
CA PRO A 234 7.60 -24.13 7.60
C PRO A 234 7.72 -22.75 8.25
N LEU A 235 8.38 -21.81 7.57
CA LEU A 235 8.56 -20.45 8.06
C LEU A 235 7.23 -19.67 8.06
N ALA A 236 6.45 -19.83 6.99
CA ALA A 236 5.14 -19.20 6.88
C ALA A 236 4.19 -19.70 7.98
N PHE A 237 4.22 -21.00 8.28
CA PHE A 237 3.36 -21.61 9.31
C PHE A 237 3.79 -21.25 10.73
N GLN A 238 5.10 -21.07 10.98
CA GLN A 238 5.60 -20.57 12.27
C GLN A 238 5.02 -19.20 12.63
N LEU A 239 4.78 -18.34 11.63
CA LEU A 239 4.23 -17.00 11.80
C LEU A 239 2.70 -16.97 11.78
N PHE A 240 2.05 -18.10 11.49
CA PHE A 240 0.59 -18.16 11.39
C PHE A 240 -0.13 -17.69 12.66
N PRO A 241 0.30 -18.06 13.89
CA PRO A 241 -0.29 -17.52 15.12
C PRO A 241 -0.15 -16.00 15.24
N ASP A 242 0.97 -15.44 14.78
CA ASP A 242 1.20 -13.99 14.78
C ASP A 242 0.22 -13.27 13.84
N LEU A 243 -0.04 -13.83 12.65
CA LEU A 243 -1.04 -13.29 11.72
C LEU A 243 -2.44 -13.28 12.33
N VAL A 244 -2.83 -14.35 13.04
CA VAL A 244 -4.13 -14.44 13.73
C VAL A 244 -4.23 -13.43 14.87
N ARG A 245 -3.13 -13.12 15.55
CA ARG A 245 -3.08 -12.11 16.61
C ARG A 245 -3.33 -10.70 16.07
N PHE A 246 -2.83 -10.35 14.89
CA PHE A 246 -3.06 -9.03 14.27
C PHE A 246 -4.52 -8.74 13.91
N LEU A 247 -5.38 -9.76 13.82
CA LEU A 247 -6.83 -9.55 13.70
C LEU A 247 -7.43 -8.83 14.93
N GLY A 248 -6.77 -8.91 16.09
CA GLY A 248 -7.18 -8.20 17.29
C GLY A 248 -6.69 -6.76 17.39
N ALA A 249 -6.05 -6.22 16.34
CA ALA A 249 -5.58 -4.83 16.34
C ALA A 249 -6.75 -3.84 16.26
N GLU A 250 -6.65 -2.76 17.04
CA GLU A 250 -7.68 -1.69 17.08
C GLU A 250 -7.73 -0.90 15.78
N SER A 251 -6.60 -0.82 15.07
CA SER A 251 -6.51 -0.14 13.77
C SER A 251 -7.20 -0.97 12.67
N ASN A 252 -8.20 -0.37 12.02
CA ASN A 252 -8.88 -0.91 10.84
C ASN A 252 -7.90 -1.39 9.76
N VAL A 253 -6.89 -0.56 9.48
CA VAL A 253 -5.86 -0.86 8.49
C VAL A 253 -5.13 -2.16 8.83
N VAL A 254 -4.66 -2.31 10.08
CA VAL A 254 -3.85 -3.47 10.49
C VAL A 254 -4.64 -4.77 10.41
N HIS A 255 -5.83 -4.83 11.01
CA HIS A 255 -6.61 -6.08 10.98
C HIS A 255 -7.14 -6.39 9.57
N SER A 256 -7.38 -5.37 8.73
CA SER A 256 -7.72 -5.56 7.30
C SER A 256 -6.59 -6.23 6.54
N TYR A 257 -5.36 -5.72 6.71
CA TYR A 257 -4.18 -6.31 6.08
C TYR A 257 -3.88 -7.70 6.63
N ALA A 258 -4.13 -7.96 7.93
CA ALA A 258 -3.99 -9.28 8.52
C ALA A 258 -4.98 -10.28 7.92
N ALA A 259 -6.25 -9.90 7.78
CA ALA A 259 -7.28 -10.72 7.16
C ALA A 259 -7.01 -10.98 5.67
N SER A 260 -6.57 -9.95 4.94
CA SER A 260 -6.11 -10.09 3.54
C SER A 260 -4.92 -11.05 3.44
N CYS A 261 -3.95 -10.95 4.36
CA CYS A 261 -2.80 -11.85 4.43
C CYS A 261 -3.24 -13.30 4.64
N LEU A 262 -4.10 -13.55 5.63
CA LEU A 262 -4.65 -14.88 5.94
C LEU A 262 -5.47 -15.46 4.77
N GLU A 263 -6.31 -14.64 4.12
CA GLU A 263 -7.08 -15.06 2.94
C GLU A 263 -6.15 -15.50 1.80
N LYS A 264 -5.11 -14.72 1.53
CA LYS A 264 -4.13 -14.98 0.47
C LYS A 264 -3.18 -16.12 0.82
N PHE A 265 -2.94 -16.37 2.10
CA PHE A 265 -2.11 -17.46 2.60
C PHE A 265 -2.67 -18.81 2.15
N PHE A 266 -3.97 -19.05 2.33
CA PHE A 266 -4.63 -20.30 1.92
C PHE A 266 -4.83 -20.45 0.41
N LEU A 267 -4.57 -19.40 -0.37
CA LEU A 267 -4.62 -19.44 -1.83
C LEU A 267 -3.29 -19.82 -2.49
N VAL A 268 -2.22 -20.00 -1.72
CA VAL A 268 -0.91 -20.36 -2.27
C VAL A 268 -0.95 -21.79 -2.81
N LYS A 269 -0.45 -21.93 -4.04
CA LYS A 269 -0.31 -23.21 -4.74
C LYS A 269 1.15 -23.48 -5.05
N ASP A 270 1.57 -24.72 -4.88
CA ASP A 270 2.88 -25.21 -5.28
C ASP A 270 2.92 -25.54 -6.78
N GLU A 271 4.11 -25.91 -7.26
CA GLU A 271 4.31 -26.36 -8.64
C GLU A 271 3.34 -27.51 -8.98
N GLY A 272 2.65 -27.38 -10.12
CA GLY A 272 1.56 -28.30 -10.50
C GLY A 272 0.17 -27.91 -9.99
N GLY A 273 0.03 -26.78 -9.30
CA GLY A 273 -1.29 -26.22 -8.93
C GLY A 273 -1.92 -26.85 -7.68
N ARG A 274 -1.18 -27.70 -6.96
CA ARG A 274 -1.60 -28.26 -5.67
C ARG A 274 -1.64 -27.17 -4.61
N ALA A 275 -2.68 -27.13 -3.79
CA ALA A 275 -2.75 -26.22 -2.65
C ALA A 275 -1.60 -26.53 -1.67
N ARG A 276 -0.85 -25.50 -1.27
CA ARG A 276 0.25 -25.62 -0.31
C ARG A 276 -0.26 -25.91 1.10
N TYR A 277 -1.45 -25.40 1.40
CA TYR A 277 -2.13 -25.54 2.69
C TYR A 277 -3.44 -26.30 2.50
N ASP A 278 -3.75 -27.18 3.45
CA ASP A 278 -4.95 -28.02 3.44
C ASP A 278 -5.84 -27.80 4.68
N SER A 279 -6.91 -28.59 4.78
CA SER A 279 -7.86 -28.55 5.89
C SER A 279 -7.18 -28.89 7.24
N ALA A 280 -6.19 -29.77 7.25
CA ALA A 280 -5.48 -30.16 8.46
C ALA A 280 -4.60 -29.04 9.01
N ASP A 281 -4.04 -28.20 8.14
CA ASP A 281 -3.23 -27.04 8.53
C ASP A 281 -4.07 -25.96 9.26
N ILE A 282 -5.34 -25.76 8.87
CA ILE A 282 -6.20 -24.69 9.41
C ILE A 282 -7.01 -25.12 10.64
N THR A 283 -7.40 -26.39 10.72
CA THR A 283 -8.31 -26.92 11.75
C THR A 283 -7.91 -26.56 13.19
N PRO A 284 -6.62 -26.64 13.61
CA PRO A 284 -6.21 -26.31 14.97
C PRO A 284 -6.43 -24.85 15.37
N TYR A 285 -6.44 -23.93 14.39
CA TYR A 285 -6.53 -22.50 14.62
C TYR A 285 -7.91 -21.93 14.35
N LEU A 286 -8.79 -22.71 13.70
CA LEU A 286 -10.12 -22.28 13.26
C LEU A 286 -10.94 -21.59 14.38
N PRO A 287 -11.02 -22.10 15.62
CA PRO A 287 -11.82 -21.45 16.66
C PRO A 287 -11.33 -20.04 17.02
N VAL A 288 -10.01 -19.87 17.21
CA VAL A 288 -9.41 -18.58 17.57
C VAL A 288 -9.51 -17.62 16.40
N LEU A 289 -9.28 -18.12 15.19
CA LEU A 289 -9.29 -17.33 13.97
C LEU A 289 -10.70 -16.77 13.68
N MET A 290 -11.74 -17.60 13.79
CA MET A 290 -13.13 -17.15 13.62
C MET A 290 -13.53 -16.17 14.71
N THR A 291 -13.16 -16.44 15.96
CA THR A 291 -13.42 -15.54 17.09
C THR A 291 -12.81 -14.15 16.86
N ASN A 292 -11.54 -14.11 16.43
CA ASN A 292 -10.85 -12.85 16.16
C ASN A 292 -11.45 -12.12 14.96
N LEU A 293 -11.81 -12.81 13.87
CA LEU A 293 -12.48 -12.19 12.72
C LEU A 293 -13.82 -11.57 13.10
N PHE A 294 -14.65 -12.27 13.88
CA PHE A 294 -15.93 -11.74 14.34
C PHE A 294 -15.77 -10.57 15.32
N ASN A 295 -14.74 -10.60 16.17
CA ASN A 295 -14.46 -9.48 17.06
C ASN A 295 -13.89 -8.25 16.33
N ALA A 296 -13.10 -8.47 15.27
CA ALA A 296 -12.54 -7.37 14.47
C ALA A 296 -13.64 -6.51 13.83
N MET A 297 -14.74 -7.12 13.39
CA MET A 297 -15.90 -6.40 12.84
C MET A 297 -16.65 -5.55 13.88
N LYS A 298 -16.34 -5.67 15.18
CA LYS A 298 -16.95 -4.83 16.23
C LYS A 298 -16.16 -3.56 16.48
N PHE A 299 -14.96 -3.42 15.91
CA PHE A 299 -14.22 -2.16 16.01
C PHE A 299 -14.89 -1.07 15.18
N PRO A 300 -14.76 0.21 15.59
CA PRO A 300 -15.21 1.33 14.78
C PRO A 300 -14.67 1.25 13.36
N GLU A 301 -15.48 1.64 12.38
CA GLU A 301 -15.14 1.67 10.94
C GLU A 301 -14.94 0.29 10.31
N SER A 302 -15.13 -0.79 11.07
CA SER A 302 -14.83 -2.17 10.66
C SER A 302 -16.08 -3.03 10.50
N GLU A 303 -17.27 -2.47 10.71
CA GLU A 303 -18.56 -3.18 10.78
C GLU A 303 -18.91 -3.88 9.46
N GLU A 304 -18.58 -3.25 8.31
CA GLU A 304 -18.79 -3.80 6.96
C GLU A 304 -17.46 -3.91 6.19
N ASN A 305 -16.41 -4.32 6.89
CA ASN A 305 -15.09 -4.49 6.30
C ASN A 305 -15.03 -5.72 5.38
N GLN A 306 -14.97 -5.47 4.06
CA GLN A 306 -14.96 -6.51 3.04
C GLN A 306 -13.79 -7.50 3.16
N TYR A 307 -12.63 -7.08 3.70
CA TYR A 307 -11.46 -7.94 3.82
C TYR A 307 -11.65 -8.98 4.92
N LEU A 308 -12.28 -8.59 6.04
CA LEU A 308 -12.64 -9.50 7.13
C LEU A 308 -13.63 -10.57 6.63
N MET A 309 -14.72 -10.15 5.98
CA MET A 309 -15.73 -11.09 5.49
C MET A 309 -15.21 -12.02 4.39
N LYS A 310 -14.37 -11.51 3.49
CA LYS A 310 -13.70 -12.33 2.48
C LYS A 310 -12.78 -13.38 3.11
N CYS A 311 -12.09 -13.02 4.18
CA CYS A 311 -11.27 -13.94 4.96
C CYS A 311 -12.14 -15.06 5.54
N ILE A 312 -13.26 -14.72 6.21
CA ILE A 312 -14.23 -15.69 6.75
C ILE A 312 -14.70 -16.65 5.64
N MET A 313 -15.18 -16.12 4.52
CA MET A 313 -15.65 -16.90 3.37
C MET A 313 -14.57 -17.90 2.88
N ARG A 314 -13.32 -17.44 2.75
CA ARG A 314 -12.20 -18.28 2.32
C ARG A 314 -11.89 -19.40 3.32
N ILE A 315 -11.85 -19.07 4.60
CA ILE A 315 -11.51 -20.01 5.67
C ILE A 315 -12.57 -21.10 5.78
N LEU A 316 -13.84 -20.73 5.76
CA LEU A 316 -14.94 -21.69 5.76
C LEU A 316 -14.90 -22.61 4.52
N GLY A 317 -14.44 -22.09 3.38
CA GLY A 317 -14.31 -22.87 2.15
C GLY A 317 -13.11 -23.82 2.11
N VAL A 318 -12.14 -23.69 3.03
CA VAL A 318 -10.93 -24.53 3.09
C VAL A 318 -10.97 -25.48 4.28
N ALA A 319 -11.57 -25.06 5.40
CA ALA A 319 -11.61 -25.84 6.63
C ALA A 319 -12.62 -27.00 6.58
N GLU A 320 -12.28 -28.10 7.25
CA GLU A 320 -13.26 -29.12 7.60
C GLU A 320 -14.00 -28.66 8.86
N ILE A 321 -15.25 -28.24 8.67
CA ILE A 321 -16.04 -27.64 9.74
C ILE A 321 -16.62 -28.75 10.61
N SER A 322 -16.13 -28.87 11.84
CA SER A 322 -16.72 -29.74 12.85
C SER A 322 -18.05 -29.18 13.37
N THR A 323 -18.90 -30.06 13.90
CA THR A 323 -20.18 -29.67 14.53
C THR A 323 -20.00 -28.69 15.69
N GLU A 324 -18.86 -28.75 16.38
CA GLU A 324 -18.51 -27.87 17.50
C GLU A 324 -18.25 -26.43 17.07
N VAL A 325 -17.67 -26.22 15.88
CA VAL A 325 -17.35 -24.88 15.34
C VAL A 325 -18.50 -24.33 14.49
N ALA A 326 -19.30 -25.21 13.86
CA ALA A 326 -20.41 -24.82 13.02
C ALA A 326 -21.42 -23.91 13.75
N GLY A 327 -21.84 -24.28 14.96
CA GLY A 327 -22.82 -23.50 15.74
C GLY A 327 -22.41 -22.05 15.99
N PRO A 328 -21.22 -21.80 16.59
CA PRO A 328 -20.69 -20.44 16.76
C PRO A 328 -20.56 -19.64 15.46
N CYS A 329 -20.10 -20.27 14.37
CA CYS A 329 -20.00 -19.61 13.07
C CYS A 329 -21.36 -19.20 12.50
N ILE A 330 -22.36 -20.08 12.57
CA ILE A 330 -23.75 -19.79 12.16
C ILE A 330 -24.30 -18.62 12.97
N SER A 331 -24.13 -18.66 14.30
CA SER A 331 -24.60 -17.60 15.18
C SER A 331 -23.94 -16.26 14.87
N GLY A 332 -22.63 -16.26 14.62
CA GLY A 332 -21.87 -15.05 14.23
C GLY A 332 -22.35 -14.46 12.91
N LEU A 333 -22.44 -15.28 11.86
CA LEU A 333 -22.93 -14.85 10.55
C LEU A 333 -24.36 -14.34 10.58
N THR A 334 -25.25 -15.01 11.34
CA THR A 334 -26.65 -14.58 11.51
C THR A 334 -26.73 -13.23 12.19
N SER A 335 -25.91 -13.00 13.23
CA SER A 335 -25.84 -11.70 13.91
C SER A 335 -25.43 -10.58 12.96
N ILE A 336 -24.42 -10.83 12.12
CA ILE A 336 -23.94 -9.85 11.15
C ILE A 336 -25.00 -9.58 10.09
N LEU A 337 -25.63 -10.63 9.56
CA LEU A 337 -26.68 -10.52 8.56
C LEU A 337 -27.87 -9.69 9.08
N ASN A 338 -28.29 -9.90 10.33
CA ASN A 338 -29.34 -9.11 10.96
C ASN A 338 -28.99 -7.63 11.11
N GLU A 339 -27.73 -7.28 11.37
CA GLU A 339 -27.30 -5.87 11.43
C GLU A 339 -27.21 -5.23 10.04
N VAL A 340 -26.64 -5.94 9.07
CA VAL A 340 -26.49 -5.48 7.68
C VAL A 340 -27.85 -5.25 7.02
N CYS A 341 -28.83 -6.13 7.26
CA CYS A 341 -30.19 -5.98 6.74
C CYS A 341 -30.87 -4.67 7.19
N LYS A 342 -30.48 -4.09 8.34
CA LYS A 342 -31.04 -2.82 8.80
C LYS A 342 -30.56 -1.63 7.96
N ASN A 343 -29.31 -1.66 7.47
CA ASN A 343 -28.73 -0.58 6.68
C ASN A 343 -27.51 -1.08 5.87
N PRO A 344 -27.70 -1.70 4.70
CA PRO A 344 -26.61 -2.25 3.91
C PRO A 344 -25.80 -1.12 3.25
N LYS A 345 -24.51 -0.99 3.57
CA LYS A 345 -23.63 0.05 3.01
C LYS A 345 -22.70 -0.48 1.93
N ASN A 346 -22.19 -1.71 2.08
CA ASN A 346 -21.13 -2.27 1.23
C ASN A 346 -21.61 -3.52 0.44
N PRO A 347 -21.82 -3.41 -0.88
CA PRO A 347 -22.31 -4.53 -1.69
C PRO A 347 -21.30 -5.69 -1.80
N ILE A 348 -19.99 -5.41 -1.76
CA ILE A 348 -18.94 -6.45 -1.84
C ILE A 348 -18.90 -7.26 -0.55
N PHE A 349 -19.04 -6.58 0.60
CA PHE A 349 -19.17 -7.24 1.89
C PHE A 349 -20.37 -8.21 1.90
N ASN A 350 -21.53 -7.73 1.44
CA ASN A 350 -22.77 -8.51 1.39
C ASN A 350 -22.60 -9.78 0.54
N LEU A 351 -21.93 -9.67 -0.61
CA LEU A 351 -21.63 -10.82 -1.46
C LEU A 351 -20.85 -11.91 -0.70
N TYR A 352 -19.76 -11.53 -0.02
CA TYR A 352 -18.95 -12.49 0.74
C TYR A 352 -19.69 -13.04 1.96
N LEU A 353 -20.57 -12.27 2.57
CA LEU A 353 -21.43 -12.73 3.65
C LEU A 353 -22.38 -13.83 3.16
N PHE A 354 -23.06 -13.63 2.03
CA PHE A 354 -23.93 -14.64 1.46
C PHE A 354 -23.15 -15.89 1.02
N GLU A 355 -21.98 -15.73 0.39
CA GLU A 355 -21.11 -16.86 0.06
C GLU A 355 -20.70 -17.64 1.32
N SER A 356 -20.38 -16.96 2.43
CA SER A 356 -20.04 -17.60 3.71
C SER A 356 -21.20 -18.44 4.25
N VAL A 357 -22.43 -17.94 4.18
CA VAL A 357 -23.64 -18.65 4.60
C VAL A 357 -23.88 -19.89 3.75
N VAL A 358 -23.68 -19.78 2.44
CA VAL A 358 -23.82 -20.91 1.49
C VAL A 358 -22.76 -21.98 1.76
N VAL A 359 -21.51 -21.58 1.95
CA VAL A 359 -20.40 -22.51 2.23
C VAL A 359 -20.61 -23.28 3.53
N LEU A 360 -21.18 -22.63 4.55
CA LEU A 360 -21.48 -23.26 5.85
C LEU A 360 -22.69 -24.21 5.80
N GLY A 361 -23.47 -24.20 4.72
CA GLY A 361 -24.64 -25.06 4.55
C GLY A 361 -25.78 -24.74 5.53
N MET A 362 -26.00 -23.46 5.85
CA MET A 362 -27.07 -23.06 6.79
C MET A 362 -28.45 -23.54 6.29
N PRO A 363 -29.23 -24.29 7.09
CA PRO A 363 -30.54 -24.77 6.69
C PRO A 363 -31.52 -23.60 6.52
N GLU A 364 -32.38 -23.67 5.50
CA GLU A 364 -33.33 -22.61 5.09
C GLU A 364 -34.18 -22.07 6.27
N GLY A 365 -34.48 -22.89 7.28
CA GLY A 365 -35.21 -22.48 8.49
C GLY A 365 -34.47 -21.51 9.44
N SER A 366 -33.15 -21.33 9.26
CA SER A 366 -32.39 -20.30 10.01
C SER A 366 -32.51 -18.92 9.35
N LEU A 367 -32.78 -18.88 8.04
CA LEU A 367 -33.00 -17.66 7.27
C LEU A 367 -34.44 -17.14 7.41
N SER A 368 -35.40 -18.00 7.75
CA SER A 368 -36.81 -17.60 7.95
C SER A 368 -37.07 -16.74 9.21
N ASN A 369 -36.11 -16.67 10.13
CA ASN A 369 -36.16 -15.74 11.28
C ASN A 369 -35.61 -14.35 10.96
N ILE A 370 -35.12 -14.13 9.74
CA ILE A 370 -34.58 -12.85 9.28
C ILE A 370 -35.75 -12.08 8.69
N THR A 371 -36.16 -11.02 9.38
CA THR A 371 -37.23 -10.14 8.92
C THR A 371 -36.59 -9.16 7.92
N PHE A 372 -36.96 -9.27 6.64
CA PHE A 372 -36.55 -8.34 5.58
C PHE A 372 -37.17 -6.96 5.75
#